data_AF-A0A8B5VXU1-F1
#
_entry.id   AF-A0A8B5VXU1-F1
#
_cell.length_a   1.000
_cell.length_b   1.000
_cell.length_c   1.000
_cell.angle_alpha   90.00
_cell.angle_beta   90.00
_cell.angle_gamma   90.00
#
_symmetry.space_group_name_H-M   'P 1'
#
loop_
_entity.id
_entity.type
_entity.pdbx_description
1 polymer ?
#
loop_
_entity_poly.entity_id
_entity_poly.type
_entity_poly.pdbx_seq_one_letter_code
_entity_poly.pdbx_strand_id
1 'polypeptide(L)'
;MRKHYIRCLAVLSMIVGVLQFGVAESFAEASTATVTTEYALYDTLTPTEQKNLVTKQPEATITQDEENFRLIYQKKTAQPVNQANKTTGATLQQTNTHQVLQSTYKTLPKTGEQKQNKTIVYCGMIFLATGILLLVWKRRQAKKALLVLALIGGTGFTSIAAAATPELPAAKTETLAKGSTFKPDTSVSEYDYLGYIHSSNNHDSPVVPEKKEGTVLVHFVDENGNTIVLDETLTGNIGEKYTSEAKTITGYSLKEIRGNATGTFTEQQQEVTYVYTKEPVKGADVIVHYVDEEGVAIVPDEKLTGNVGEQYTSKAKTITGYILKEVPENATGTFTDQQQEVTYVYEKEKQLGRVIIDFSKVTSNIGGDFYVYIDEDGVPKWTSVKAVGFVLYDTNYRIPDNGKLELEGEVGTKVVGPSGLNLEVSGYLPLGLVYLDSEGVEQVAEMQGFRISFNEEAPLTYTEENQTIVYNMYYPN
;
A
#
# COMPACT_ATOMS: atom_id res chain seq x y z
N MET A 1 12.38 34.37 -26.59
CA MET A 1 12.98 33.82 -25.36
C MET A 1 12.49 32.38 -25.17
N ARG A 2 12.94 31.40 -25.97
CA ARG A 2 14.14 30.57 -25.77
C ARG A 2 14.32 30.03 -24.34
N LYS A 3 13.28 29.41 -23.76
CA LYS A 3 13.39 28.54 -22.56
C LYS A 3 12.17 27.63 -22.27
N HIS A 4 11.49 27.07 -23.28
CA HIS A 4 10.42 26.07 -23.04
C HIS A 4 10.33 24.90 -24.05
N TYR A 5 11.39 24.64 -24.84
CA TYR A 5 11.43 23.53 -25.81
C TYR A 5 12.35 22.37 -25.42
N ILE A 6 12.78 22.29 -24.16
CA ILE A 6 13.59 21.18 -23.62
C ILE A 6 12.89 20.69 -22.35
N ARG A 7 11.74 20.04 -22.55
CA ARG A 7 11.00 19.22 -21.56
C ARG A 7 9.78 18.50 -22.17
N CYS A 8 9.43 18.75 -23.44
CA CYS A 8 8.53 17.92 -24.24
C CYS A 8 9.22 16.77 -25.01
N LEU A 9 10.54 16.58 -24.87
CA LEU A 9 11.29 15.50 -25.54
C LEU A 9 11.72 14.37 -24.57
N ALA A 10 11.06 14.25 -23.42
CA ALA A 10 11.31 13.19 -22.44
C ALA A 10 10.04 12.42 -22.02
N VAL A 11 8.89 12.70 -22.66
CA VAL A 11 7.60 12.05 -22.37
C VAL A 11 7.06 11.23 -23.56
N LEU A 12 7.82 11.14 -24.66
CA LEU A 12 7.51 10.27 -25.80
C LEU A 12 8.54 9.12 -25.95
N SER A 13 8.93 8.49 -24.84
CA SER A 13 9.86 7.35 -24.82
C SER A 13 9.46 6.25 -23.82
N MET A 14 8.24 6.29 -23.27
CA MET A 14 7.82 5.33 -22.24
C MET A 14 6.43 4.74 -22.45
N ILE A 15 6.03 4.53 -23.71
CA ILE A 15 4.92 3.65 -24.09
C ILE A 15 5.31 3.00 -25.43
N VAL A 16 6.04 1.90 -25.38
CA VAL A 16 6.01 0.70 -26.26
C VAL A 16 7.15 -0.18 -25.73
N GLY A 17 6.81 -1.13 -24.87
CA GLY A 17 7.75 -2.07 -24.27
C GLY A 17 7.02 -3.29 -23.73
N VAL A 18 5.98 -3.71 -24.44
CA VAL A 18 5.30 -4.99 -24.24
C VAL A 18 5.39 -5.72 -25.56
N LEU A 19 5.75 -7.02 -25.48
CA LEU A 19 5.85 -7.99 -26.57
C LEU A 19 7.03 -7.79 -27.53
N GLN A 20 8.22 -8.20 -27.08
CA GLN A 20 9.01 -9.18 -27.84
C GLN A 20 9.67 -10.14 -26.84
N PHE A 21 8.99 -11.27 -26.60
CA PHE A 21 9.69 -12.50 -26.23
C PHE A 21 10.63 -12.81 -27.39
N GLY A 22 11.89 -12.37 -27.26
CA GLY A 22 12.96 -12.95 -28.05
C GLY A 22 13.06 -14.41 -27.63
N VAL A 23 12.57 -15.30 -28.49
CA VAL A 23 12.94 -16.70 -28.46
C VAL A 23 14.47 -16.68 -28.56
N ALA A 24 15.15 -17.05 -27.48
CA ALA A 24 16.51 -17.49 -27.61
C ALA A 24 16.41 -18.76 -28.46
N GLU A 25 16.60 -18.62 -29.77
CA GLU A 25 17.02 -19.76 -30.59
C GLU A 25 18.40 -20.14 -30.06
N SER A 26 18.40 -21.01 -29.05
CA SER A 26 19.52 -21.88 -28.81
C SER A 26 19.74 -22.62 -30.12
N PHE A 27 20.80 -22.28 -30.85
CA PHE A 27 21.34 -23.21 -31.82
C PHE A 27 21.62 -24.47 -31.01
N ALA A 28 20.80 -25.51 -31.21
CA ALA A 28 21.11 -26.82 -30.68
C ALA A 28 22.53 -27.13 -31.17
N GLU A 29 23.47 -27.34 -30.25
CA GLU A 29 24.72 -28.00 -30.60
C GLU A 29 24.32 -29.27 -31.34
N ALA A 30 24.68 -29.35 -32.62
CA ALA A 30 24.33 -30.49 -33.45
C ALA A 30 24.81 -31.74 -32.72
N SER A 31 23.90 -32.68 -32.42
CA SER A 31 24.27 -33.91 -31.71
C SER A 31 25.40 -34.57 -32.48
N THR A 32 26.59 -34.65 -31.88
CA THR A 32 27.78 -35.21 -32.52
C THR A 32 27.95 -36.68 -32.16
N ALA A 33 28.66 -37.41 -33.01
CA ALA A 33 29.01 -38.81 -32.85
C ALA A 33 30.51 -39.00 -33.08
N THR A 34 31.08 -39.96 -32.37
CA THR A 34 32.48 -40.35 -32.52
C THR A 34 32.57 -41.49 -33.53
N VAL A 35 33.24 -41.25 -34.66
CA VAL A 35 33.42 -42.23 -35.73
C VAL A 35 34.86 -42.71 -35.75
N THR A 36 35.08 -44.01 -35.55
CA THR A 36 36.40 -44.63 -35.57
C THR A 36 36.55 -45.52 -36.79
N THR A 37 37.61 -45.33 -37.57
CA THR A 37 37.98 -46.16 -38.71
C THR A 37 39.23 -46.96 -38.41
N GLU A 38 39.13 -48.28 -38.45
CA GLU A 38 40.21 -49.23 -38.22
C GLU A 38 40.56 -49.99 -39.50
N TYR A 39 41.79 -50.52 -39.58
CA TYR A 39 42.30 -51.23 -40.74
C TYR A 39 42.79 -52.62 -40.31
N ALA A 40 42.35 -53.69 -40.99
CA ALA A 40 42.74 -55.05 -40.67
C ALA A 40 42.97 -55.90 -41.92
N LEU A 41 43.77 -56.96 -41.80
CA LEU A 41 44.01 -57.91 -42.89
C LEU A 41 43.00 -59.06 -42.87
N TYR A 42 42.55 -59.52 -44.04
CA TYR A 42 41.52 -60.57 -44.18
C TYR A 42 41.87 -61.88 -43.45
N ASP A 43 43.15 -62.24 -43.40
CA ASP A 43 43.66 -63.44 -42.72
C ASP A 43 43.59 -63.35 -41.18
N THR A 44 43.46 -62.15 -40.63
CA THR A 44 43.30 -61.92 -39.18
C THR A 44 41.84 -62.00 -38.71
N LEU A 45 40.87 -62.11 -39.62
CA LEU A 45 39.45 -62.18 -39.28
C LEU A 45 39.03 -63.60 -38.87
N THR A 46 38.08 -63.68 -37.94
CA THR A 46 37.41 -64.94 -37.62
C THR A 46 36.49 -65.40 -38.77
N PRO A 47 36.15 -66.71 -38.88
CA PRO A 47 35.28 -67.20 -39.94
C PRO A 47 33.89 -66.53 -39.99
N THR A 48 33.37 -66.10 -38.84
CA THR A 48 32.09 -65.39 -38.74
C THR A 48 32.20 -63.96 -39.30
N GLU A 49 33.30 -63.27 -39.03
CA GLU A 49 33.57 -61.93 -39.54
C GLU A 49 33.82 -61.94 -41.06
N GLN A 50 34.50 -62.97 -41.57
CA GLN A 50 34.68 -63.16 -43.01
C GLN A 50 33.34 -63.35 -43.75
N LYS A 51 32.36 -64.04 -43.15
CA LYS A 51 31.01 -64.23 -43.71
C LYS A 51 30.17 -62.96 -43.70
N ASN A 52 30.40 -62.07 -42.74
CA ASN A 52 29.64 -60.83 -42.55
C ASN A 52 30.29 -59.61 -43.22
N LEU A 53 31.31 -59.84 -44.06
CA LEU A 53 32.01 -58.78 -44.77
C LEU A 53 31.11 -58.12 -45.81
N VAL A 54 30.97 -56.80 -45.72
CA VAL A 54 30.25 -56.03 -46.74
C VAL A 54 31.23 -55.64 -47.83
N THR A 55 31.10 -56.22 -49.03
CA THR A 55 32.06 -56.10 -50.15
C THR A 55 31.97 -54.79 -50.94
N LYS A 56 31.12 -53.84 -50.53
CA LYS A 56 31.01 -52.49 -51.11
C LYS A 56 31.82 -51.49 -50.30
N GLN A 57 32.12 -50.33 -50.87
CA GLN A 57 32.69 -49.23 -50.10
C GLN A 57 31.70 -48.74 -49.01
N PRO A 58 32.20 -48.39 -47.80
CA PRO A 58 31.37 -47.86 -46.73
C PRO A 58 30.79 -46.50 -47.11
N GLU A 59 29.47 -46.44 -47.13
CA GLU A 59 28.69 -45.22 -47.21
C GLU A 59 27.57 -45.35 -46.18
N ALA A 60 27.70 -44.62 -45.08
CA ALA A 60 26.79 -44.70 -43.93
C ALA A 60 26.38 -43.30 -43.47
N THR A 61 25.16 -43.18 -42.95
CA THR A 61 24.69 -41.96 -42.29
C THR A 61 24.87 -42.14 -40.79
N ILE A 62 25.65 -41.27 -40.15
CA ILE A 62 26.00 -41.41 -38.74
C ILE A 62 24.78 -41.09 -37.89
N THR A 63 24.28 -42.04 -37.11
CA THR A 63 23.05 -41.87 -36.33
C THR A 63 23.21 -42.16 -34.84
N GLN A 64 24.21 -42.95 -34.46
CA GLN A 64 24.45 -43.34 -33.08
C GLN A 64 25.57 -42.51 -32.43
N ASP A 65 25.73 -42.54 -31.10
CA ASP A 65 26.78 -41.78 -30.39
C ASP A 65 28.20 -42.20 -30.77
N GLU A 66 28.40 -43.50 -31.01
CA GLU A 66 29.68 -44.06 -31.48
C GLU A 66 29.45 -44.99 -32.66
N GLU A 67 30.25 -44.85 -33.72
CA GLU A 67 30.23 -45.73 -34.89
C GLU A 67 31.66 -46.18 -35.24
N ASN A 68 31.88 -47.49 -35.39
CA ASN A 68 33.17 -48.08 -35.76
C ASN A 68 33.08 -48.74 -37.15
N PHE A 69 34.02 -48.40 -38.02
CA PHE A 69 34.18 -48.97 -39.36
C PHE A 69 35.54 -49.65 -39.47
N ARG A 70 35.56 -50.97 -39.57
CA ARG A 70 36.80 -51.74 -39.78
C ARG A 70 36.95 -52.13 -41.25
N LEU A 71 37.88 -51.49 -41.93
CA LEU A 71 38.20 -51.69 -43.35
C LEU A 71 39.16 -52.87 -43.52
N ILE A 72 38.79 -53.81 -44.39
CA ILE A 72 39.48 -55.10 -44.53
C ILE A 72 40.25 -55.18 -45.84
N TYR A 73 41.51 -55.57 -45.76
CA TYR A 73 42.46 -55.56 -46.87
C TYR A 73 43.14 -56.93 -47.06
N GLN A 74 43.64 -57.17 -48.27
CA GLN A 74 44.54 -58.28 -48.60
C GLN A 74 45.80 -57.72 -49.25
N LYS A 75 46.98 -58.19 -48.85
CA LYS A 75 48.24 -57.72 -49.43
C LYS A 75 48.34 -58.16 -50.89
N LYS A 76 48.70 -57.25 -51.80
CA LYS A 76 48.94 -57.58 -53.21
C LYS A 76 50.09 -58.58 -53.30
N THR A 77 49.80 -59.82 -53.66
CA THR A 77 50.84 -60.83 -53.91
C THR A 77 51.49 -60.56 -55.26
N ALA A 78 52.77 -60.21 -55.27
CA ALA A 78 53.59 -60.26 -56.47
C ALA A 78 53.54 -61.69 -57.02
N GLN A 79 53.07 -61.88 -58.26
CA GLN A 79 52.99 -63.19 -58.91
C GLN A 79 54.36 -63.90 -58.90
N PRO A 80 54.48 -65.09 -58.27
CA PRO A 80 55.64 -65.93 -58.43
C PRO A 80 55.44 -66.92 -59.58
N VAL A 81 56.48 -67.10 -60.37
CA VAL A 81 56.60 -68.14 -61.42
C VAL A 81 56.57 -69.53 -60.76
N ASN A 82 55.73 -70.41 -61.32
CA ASN A 82 55.55 -71.81 -60.93
C ASN A 82 56.85 -72.63 -60.94
N GLN A 83 57.05 -73.48 -59.92
CA GLN A 83 57.42 -74.89 -60.12
C GLN A 83 57.14 -75.73 -58.87
N ALA A 84 56.79 -76.98 -59.13
CA ALA A 84 55.93 -77.85 -58.33
C ALA A 84 56.65 -78.72 -57.30
N ASN A 85 55.88 -79.14 -56.27
CA ASN A 85 55.87 -80.42 -55.54
C ASN A 85 57.24 -81.05 -55.17
N LYS A 86 57.47 -81.60 -53.96
CA LYS A 86 56.73 -82.72 -53.40
C LYS A 86 57.35 -83.14 -52.03
N THR A 87 56.49 -83.68 -51.16
CA THR A 87 56.71 -84.80 -50.20
C THR A 87 57.35 -84.61 -48.81
N THR A 88 56.56 -85.06 -47.80
CA THR A 88 56.89 -85.82 -46.56
C THR A 88 57.83 -85.17 -45.55
N GLY A 89 57.63 -85.23 -44.22
CA GLY A 89 56.80 -86.04 -43.34
C GLY A 89 57.56 -86.18 -42.00
N ALA A 90 56.84 -86.58 -40.94
CA ALA A 90 57.32 -87.09 -39.65
C ALA A 90 57.53 -86.14 -38.45
N THR A 91 57.33 -86.78 -37.30
CA THR A 91 56.89 -86.35 -35.97
C THR A 91 58.03 -86.44 -34.93
N LEU A 92 57.77 -85.95 -33.70
CA LEU A 92 58.36 -86.23 -32.37
C LEU A 92 59.21 -85.08 -31.80
N GLN A 93 58.76 -84.36 -30.76
CA GLN A 93 58.61 -84.65 -29.30
C GLN A 93 59.85 -84.28 -28.44
N GLN A 94 59.56 -83.45 -27.41
CA GLN A 94 60.25 -83.28 -26.10
C GLN A 94 61.69 -82.71 -26.14
N THR A 95 62.19 -81.87 -25.23
CA THR A 95 62.03 -81.82 -23.76
C THR A 95 62.53 -80.47 -23.21
N ASN A 96 62.13 -80.16 -21.97
CA ASN A 96 62.54 -79.05 -21.09
C ASN A 96 64.07 -78.85 -20.95
N THR A 97 64.54 -77.66 -20.54
CA THR A 97 65.03 -77.33 -19.17
C THR A 97 65.55 -75.87 -19.08
N HIS A 98 65.32 -75.23 -17.93
CA HIS A 98 65.85 -73.95 -17.43
C HIS A 98 67.38 -73.80 -17.47
N GLN A 99 67.87 -72.55 -17.57
CA GLN A 99 68.81 -71.99 -16.57
C GLN A 99 69.03 -70.46 -16.68
N VAL A 100 69.32 -69.90 -15.50
CA VAL A 100 69.69 -68.52 -15.14
C VAL A 100 71.19 -68.31 -15.34
N LEU A 101 71.64 -67.10 -15.70
CA LEU A 101 72.86 -66.44 -15.15
C LEU A 101 73.06 -65.00 -15.64
N GLN A 102 73.45 -64.13 -14.71
CA GLN A 102 73.89 -62.75 -14.88
C GLN A 102 75.32 -62.67 -15.46
N SER A 103 75.68 -61.56 -16.11
CA SER A 103 77.00 -60.92 -15.93
C SER A 103 77.05 -59.46 -16.42
N THR A 104 77.74 -58.64 -15.63
CA THR A 104 78.10 -57.21 -15.75
C THR A 104 79.39 -57.08 -16.61
N TYR A 105 79.71 -56.01 -17.37
CA TYR A 105 80.27 -54.70 -16.95
C TYR A 105 80.59 -53.74 -18.14
N LYS A 106 80.56 -52.41 -17.84
CA LYS A 106 81.38 -51.26 -18.36
C LYS A 106 81.19 -50.79 -19.82
N THR A 107 81.22 -49.50 -20.22
CA THR A 107 81.54 -48.18 -19.60
C THR A 107 81.09 -47.02 -20.53
N LEU A 108 80.89 -45.83 -19.95
CA LEU A 108 80.57 -44.51 -20.56
C LEU A 108 81.75 -43.87 -21.36
N PRO A 109 81.48 -42.74 -22.06
CA PRO A 109 81.82 -41.41 -21.50
C PRO A 109 80.68 -40.37 -21.48
N LYS A 110 80.86 -39.35 -20.62
CA LYS A 110 80.05 -38.11 -20.39
C LYS A 110 80.30 -37.08 -21.54
N THR A 111 79.55 -36.00 -21.81
CA THR A 111 79.16 -34.83 -20.98
C THR A 111 78.28 -33.87 -21.82
N GLY A 112 77.45 -33.04 -21.20
CA GLY A 112 76.83 -31.86 -21.83
C GLY A 112 75.88 -31.08 -20.91
N GLU A 113 76.42 -30.23 -20.03
CA GLU A 113 75.69 -29.23 -19.22
C GLU A 113 75.04 -28.14 -20.08
N GLN A 114 73.86 -27.61 -19.67
CA GLN A 114 73.41 -26.25 -19.99
C GLN A 114 72.61 -25.63 -18.83
N LYS A 115 72.93 -24.35 -18.58
CA LYS A 115 72.58 -23.50 -17.43
C LYS A 115 71.10 -23.10 -17.38
N GLN A 116 70.57 -23.02 -16.16
CA GLN A 116 69.35 -22.26 -15.81
C GLN A 116 69.52 -20.77 -16.15
N ASN A 117 68.58 -20.19 -16.91
CA ASN A 117 68.50 -18.75 -17.14
C ASN A 117 67.29 -18.14 -16.39
N LYS A 118 67.57 -17.27 -15.41
CA LYS A 118 66.64 -16.66 -14.44
C LYS A 118 65.90 -15.40 -14.98
N THR A 119 65.42 -15.41 -16.22
CA THR A 119 64.81 -14.20 -16.83
C THR A 119 63.33 -14.35 -17.22
N ILE A 120 62.76 -15.56 -17.20
CA ILE A 120 61.37 -15.81 -17.60
C ILE A 120 60.38 -15.77 -16.42
N VAL A 121 60.88 -15.91 -15.18
CA VAL A 121 60.04 -15.92 -13.95
C VAL A 121 59.66 -14.51 -13.50
N TYR A 122 60.47 -13.49 -13.77
CA TYR A 122 60.18 -12.10 -13.35
C TYR A 122 59.16 -11.38 -14.23
N CYS A 123 59.00 -11.77 -15.50
CA CYS A 123 57.98 -11.19 -16.37
C CYS A 123 56.56 -11.64 -15.98
N GLY A 124 56.39 -12.89 -15.52
CA GLY A 124 55.08 -13.41 -15.10
C GLY A 124 54.53 -12.76 -13.82
N MET A 125 55.40 -12.39 -12.88
CA MET A 125 54.98 -11.77 -11.60
C MET A 125 54.63 -10.28 -11.74
N ILE A 126 55.20 -9.57 -12.72
CA ILE A 126 54.87 -8.17 -13.01
C ILE A 126 53.49 -8.07 -13.67
N PHE A 127 53.11 -8.99 -14.56
CA PHE A 127 51.78 -9.00 -15.18
C PHE A 127 50.64 -9.34 -14.20
N LEU A 128 50.90 -10.21 -13.21
CA LEU A 128 49.94 -10.54 -12.14
C LEU A 128 49.72 -9.36 -11.18
N ALA A 129 50.77 -8.61 -10.83
CA ALA A 129 50.66 -7.43 -9.98
C ALA A 129 49.94 -6.26 -10.66
N THR A 130 50.15 -6.05 -11.97
CA THR A 130 49.42 -5.01 -12.73
C THR A 130 47.94 -5.36 -12.96
N GLY A 131 47.60 -6.65 -13.06
CA GLY A 131 46.20 -7.09 -13.19
C GLY A 131 45.37 -6.88 -11.91
N ILE A 132 45.98 -7.08 -10.74
CA ILE A 132 45.31 -6.88 -9.44
C ILE A 132 45.14 -5.37 -9.14
N LEU A 133 46.10 -4.52 -9.53
CA LEU A 133 45.99 -3.07 -9.36
C LEU A 133 44.90 -2.44 -10.26
N LEU A 134 44.68 -2.99 -11.46
CA LEU A 134 43.61 -2.57 -12.38
C LEU A 134 42.22 -3.03 -11.93
N LEU A 135 42.11 -4.16 -11.24
CA LEU A 135 40.84 -4.66 -10.67
C LEU A 135 40.38 -3.87 -9.44
N VAL A 136 41.30 -3.29 -8.66
CA VAL A 136 40.95 -2.50 -7.46
C VAL A 136 40.68 -1.03 -7.79
N TRP A 137 41.26 -0.49 -8.86
CA TRP A 137 41.14 0.94 -9.18
C TRP A 137 39.88 1.32 -9.99
N LYS A 138 39.19 0.36 -10.63
CA LYS A 138 38.03 0.66 -11.51
C LYS A 138 36.71 0.11 -11.00
N ARG A 139 36.41 0.34 -9.72
CA ARG A 139 35.08 0.18 -9.10
C ARG A 139 34.06 1.27 -9.51
N ARG A 140 34.30 1.99 -10.62
CA ARG A 140 33.37 2.96 -11.21
C ARG A 140 33.45 2.87 -12.74
N GLN A 141 32.32 2.54 -13.35
CA GLN A 141 32.02 2.60 -14.80
C GLN A 141 32.62 1.48 -15.68
N ALA A 142 31.79 0.47 -16.00
CA ALA A 142 31.46 0.06 -17.37
C ALA A 142 30.79 -1.33 -17.37
N LYS A 143 29.46 -1.34 -17.48
CA LYS A 143 28.73 -2.45 -18.10
C LYS A 143 29.09 -2.46 -19.59
N LYS A 144 29.18 -3.66 -20.18
CA LYS A 144 29.27 -3.98 -21.63
C LYS A 144 30.68 -3.95 -22.25
N ALA A 145 31.28 -5.13 -22.43
CA ALA A 145 31.93 -5.60 -23.67
C ALA A 145 32.56 -6.98 -23.44
N LEU A 146 32.05 -8.00 -24.13
CA LEU A 146 32.63 -9.33 -24.29
C LEU A 146 33.17 -9.39 -25.72
N LEU A 147 34.40 -9.88 -25.94
CA LEU A 147 34.78 -10.44 -27.23
C LEU A 147 35.83 -11.56 -27.06
N VAL A 148 35.41 -12.75 -27.48
CA VAL A 148 36.18 -13.97 -27.69
C VAL A 148 36.93 -13.87 -29.02
N LEU A 149 38.16 -14.39 -29.08
CA LEU A 149 38.80 -14.81 -30.33
C LEU A 149 39.80 -15.93 -30.04
N ALA A 150 39.38 -17.16 -30.33
CA ALA A 150 40.24 -18.34 -30.45
C ALA A 150 40.04 -18.91 -31.86
N LEU A 151 41.17 -19.27 -32.51
CA LEU A 151 41.32 -19.99 -33.80
C LEU A 151 40.96 -19.12 -35.03
N ILE A 152 41.79 -18.98 -36.07
CA ILE A 152 42.32 -20.01 -36.99
C ILE A 152 43.63 -19.53 -37.67
N GLY A 153 44.51 -20.48 -37.98
CA GLY A 153 45.45 -20.44 -39.13
C GLY A 153 46.92 -20.20 -38.74
N GLY A 154 47.91 -21.00 -39.14
CA GLY A 154 47.96 -22.11 -40.07
C GLY A 154 49.41 -22.27 -40.56
N THR A 155 49.85 -23.53 -40.68
CA THR A 155 50.94 -24.06 -41.52
C THR A 155 52.41 -23.70 -41.24
N GLY A 156 53.21 -24.75 -41.07
CA GLY A 156 54.66 -24.77 -41.19
C GLY A 156 55.15 -26.22 -41.24
N PHE A 157 55.11 -26.83 -42.43
CA PHE A 157 55.53 -28.21 -42.70
C PHE A 157 57.03 -28.41 -42.52
N THR A 158 57.42 -29.55 -41.94
CA THR A 158 58.52 -30.40 -42.47
C THR A 158 58.24 -31.85 -42.06
N SER A 159 57.70 -32.67 -42.96
CA SER A 159 57.75 -34.14 -42.81
C SER A 159 58.99 -34.65 -43.54
N ILE A 160 59.89 -35.25 -42.77
CA ILE A 160 61.02 -36.02 -43.29
C ILE A 160 60.44 -37.36 -43.75
N ALA A 161 60.67 -37.72 -45.02
CA ALA A 161 60.27 -39.01 -45.56
C ALA A 161 61.08 -40.12 -44.88
N ALA A 162 60.41 -40.87 -43.98
CA ALA A 162 60.89 -42.14 -43.50
C ALA A 162 60.48 -43.22 -44.50
N ALA A 163 61.41 -44.09 -44.87
CA ALA A 163 61.13 -45.25 -45.72
C ALA A 163 60.07 -46.12 -45.03
N ALA A 164 58.86 -46.15 -45.60
CA ALA A 164 57.73 -46.88 -45.05
C ALA A 164 57.92 -48.37 -45.34
N THR A 165 58.07 -49.17 -44.28
CA THR A 165 57.66 -50.57 -44.30
C THR A 165 56.16 -50.63 -44.61
N PRO A 166 55.69 -51.53 -45.49
CA PRO A 166 54.28 -51.60 -45.82
C PRO A 166 53.50 -52.18 -44.64
N GLU A 167 52.94 -51.29 -43.83
CA GLU A 167 52.01 -51.58 -42.74
C GLU A 167 50.71 -50.81 -43.00
N LEU A 168 49.57 -51.41 -42.62
CA LEU A 168 48.26 -50.76 -42.74
C LEU A 168 48.23 -49.44 -41.91
N PRO A 169 47.43 -48.44 -42.32
CA PRO A 169 47.31 -47.20 -41.56
C PRO A 169 46.85 -47.44 -40.12
N ALA A 170 47.27 -46.56 -39.21
CA ALA A 170 46.75 -46.55 -37.84
C ALA A 170 45.25 -46.17 -37.83
N ALA A 171 44.53 -46.64 -36.81
CA ALA A 171 43.13 -46.29 -36.61
C ALA A 171 42.94 -44.78 -36.49
N LYS A 172 41.87 -44.26 -37.07
CA LYS A 172 41.56 -42.82 -37.12
C LYS A 172 40.20 -42.57 -36.48
N THR A 173 40.13 -41.61 -35.56
CA THR A 173 38.88 -41.21 -34.92
C THR A 173 38.55 -39.77 -35.26
N GLU A 174 37.30 -39.51 -35.66
CA GLU A 174 36.77 -38.19 -36.02
C GLU A 174 35.42 -37.96 -35.34
N THR A 175 35.13 -36.72 -35.00
CA THR A 175 33.82 -36.33 -34.45
C THR A 175 32.98 -35.72 -35.56
N LEU A 176 31.85 -36.34 -35.89
CA LEU A 176 30.95 -35.92 -36.95
C LEU A 176 29.57 -35.56 -36.39
N ALA A 177 28.85 -34.63 -37.01
CA ALA A 177 27.47 -34.38 -36.64
C ALA A 177 26.59 -35.58 -37.03
N LYS A 178 25.71 -36.04 -36.14
CA LYS A 178 24.70 -37.06 -36.45
C LYS A 178 23.80 -36.56 -37.59
N GLY A 179 23.49 -37.45 -38.52
CA GLY A 179 22.86 -37.18 -39.80
C GLY A 179 23.85 -36.95 -40.96
N SER A 180 25.15 -36.81 -40.69
CA SER A 180 26.17 -36.64 -41.75
C SER A 180 26.47 -37.97 -42.46
N THR A 181 26.75 -37.90 -43.77
CA THR A 181 27.23 -39.05 -44.54
C THR A 181 28.74 -39.23 -44.34
N PHE A 182 29.16 -40.42 -43.92
CA PHE A 182 30.56 -40.82 -43.78
C PHE A 182 31.00 -41.72 -44.93
N LYS A 183 32.13 -41.36 -45.57
CA LYS A 183 32.78 -42.09 -46.67
C LYS A 183 34.31 -42.07 -46.45
N PRO A 184 34.90 -43.05 -45.76
CA PRO A 184 36.34 -43.11 -45.59
C PRO A 184 37.05 -43.47 -46.90
N ASP A 185 38.26 -42.96 -47.10
CA ASP A 185 39.12 -43.35 -48.21
C ASP A 185 39.57 -44.80 -48.03
N THR A 186 39.29 -45.66 -49.03
CA THR A 186 39.62 -47.09 -49.00
C THR A 186 40.90 -47.41 -49.79
N SER A 187 41.62 -46.41 -50.28
CA SER A 187 42.83 -46.61 -51.08
C SER A 187 44.08 -46.74 -50.19
N VAL A 188 44.66 -47.93 -50.16
CA VAL A 188 45.92 -48.20 -49.45
C VAL A 188 46.93 -48.80 -50.43
N SER A 189 48.09 -48.15 -50.59
CA SER A 189 49.15 -48.63 -51.48
C SER A 189 49.62 -50.03 -51.07
N GLU A 190 49.87 -50.92 -52.04
CA GLU A 190 50.27 -52.33 -51.84
C GLU A 190 49.22 -53.31 -51.27
N TYR A 191 47.97 -52.86 -51.04
CA TYR A 191 46.87 -53.71 -50.59
C TYR A 191 45.65 -53.61 -51.51
N ASP A 192 44.90 -54.69 -51.62
CA ASP A 192 43.57 -54.75 -52.25
C ASP A 192 42.50 -54.67 -51.16
N TYR A 193 41.54 -53.76 -51.33
CA TYR A 193 40.40 -53.61 -50.43
C TYR A 193 39.36 -54.70 -50.68
N LEU A 194 38.91 -55.39 -49.62
CA LEU A 194 37.97 -56.51 -49.71
C LEU A 194 36.57 -56.19 -49.15
N GLY A 195 36.44 -55.20 -48.27
CA GLY A 195 35.16 -54.82 -47.68
C GLY A 195 35.29 -54.19 -46.29
N TYR A 196 34.18 -54.00 -45.59
CA TYR A 196 34.18 -53.48 -44.22
C TYR A 196 33.22 -54.21 -43.28
N ILE A 197 33.48 -54.06 -41.98
CA ILE A 197 32.59 -54.44 -40.88
C ILE A 197 32.22 -53.16 -40.13
N HIS A 198 30.96 -53.01 -39.75
CA HIS A 198 30.46 -51.82 -39.06
C HIS A 198 29.71 -52.20 -37.77
N SER A 199 29.94 -51.43 -36.71
CA SER A 199 29.21 -51.49 -35.43
C SER A 199 28.87 -50.10 -34.91
N SER A 200 27.78 -49.97 -34.16
CA SER A 200 27.30 -48.69 -33.64
C SER A 200 26.66 -48.85 -32.26
N ASN A 201 26.89 -47.90 -31.33
CA ASN A 201 26.36 -47.89 -29.95
C ASN A 201 25.84 -46.49 -29.55
N ASN A 202 24.82 -46.45 -28.67
CA ASN A 202 24.40 -45.22 -27.96
C ASN A 202 24.84 -45.27 -26.51
N HIS A 203 25.22 -44.12 -25.96
CA HIS A 203 25.50 -43.96 -24.54
C HIS A 203 24.26 -43.33 -23.87
N ASP A 204 23.58 -44.10 -23.01
CA ASP A 204 22.55 -43.52 -22.13
C ASP A 204 23.20 -42.43 -21.25
N SER A 205 22.65 -41.22 -21.32
CA SER A 205 23.17 -40.04 -20.61
C SER A 205 22.95 -40.15 -19.09
N PRO A 206 23.82 -39.57 -18.23
CA PRO A 206 23.62 -39.58 -16.78
C PRO A 206 22.54 -38.57 -16.35
N VAL A 207 21.68 -38.96 -15.41
CA VAL A 207 20.64 -38.11 -14.80
C VAL A 207 21.29 -36.99 -13.98
N VAL A 208 21.05 -35.74 -14.35
CA VAL A 208 21.41 -34.56 -13.54
C VAL A 208 20.48 -34.51 -12.32
N PRO A 209 20.98 -34.41 -11.07
CA PRO A 209 20.11 -34.30 -9.90
C PRO A 209 19.30 -32.99 -9.97
N GLU A 210 17.97 -33.12 -9.87
CA GLU A 210 17.05 -31.98 -9.84
C GLU A 210 17.36 -31.09 -8.64
N LYS A 211 17.64 -29.81 -8.92
CA LYS A 211 17.96 -28.80 -7.92
C LYS A 211 16.65 -28.45 -7.20
N LYS A 212 16.51 -28.87 -5.94
CA LYS A 212 15.33 -28.53 -5.12
C LYS A 212 15.39 -27.07 -4.65
N GLU A 213 14.33 -26.32 -4.93
CA GLU A 213 14.14 -24.93 -4.49
C GLU A 213 13.21 -24.85 -3.28
N GLY A 214 13.50 -23.95 -2.35
CA GLY A 214 12.64 -23.56 -1.24
C GLY A 214 11.95 -22.22 -1.51
N THR A 215 10.83 -21.97 -0.84
CA THR A 215 10.03 -20.76 -1.02
C THR A 215 9.74 -20.08 0.32
N VAL A 216 9.90 -18.76 0.37
CA VAL A 216 9.50 -17.91 1.51
C VAL A 216 8.41 -16.95 1.03
N LEU A 217 7.24 -16.99 1.67
CA LEU A 217 6.14 -16.07 1.41
C LEU A 217 6.19 -14.91 2.42
N VAL A 218 6.22 -13.69 1.91
CA VAL A 218 6.33 -12.46 2.70
C VAL A 218 5.02 -11.71 2.60
N HIS A 219 4.31 -11.63 3.72
CA HIS A 219 3.03 -10.94 3.86
C HIS A 219 3.22 -9.54 4.41
N PHE A 220 2.42 -8.60 3.92
CA PHE A 220 2.34 -7.24 4.45
C PHE A 220 0.89 -6.94 4.82
N VAL A 221 0.59 -6.94 6.11
CA VAL A 221 -0.79 -6.90 6.63
C VAL A 221 -1.00 -5.75 7.62
N ASP A 222 -2.25 -5.32 7.78
CA ASP A 222 -2.65 -4.45 8.88
C ASP A 222 -2.83 -5.21 10.20
N GLU A 223 -3.19 -4.49 11.28
CA GLU A 223 -3.45 -5.08 12.60
C GLU A 223 -4.63 -6.05 12.63
N ASN A 224 -5.54 -5.97 11.65
CA ASN A 224 -6.69 -6.87 11.51
C ASN A 224 -6.35 -8.10 10.64
N GLY A 225 -5.14 -8.17 10.08
CA GLY A 225 -4.68 -9.25 9.19
C GLY A 225 -5.05 -9.04 7.72
N ASN A 226 -5.55 -7.87 7.32
CA ASN A 226 -5.84 -7.58 5.93
C ASN A 226 -4.56 -7.27 5.16
N THR A 227 -4.35 -7.89 4.01
CA THR A 227 -3.24 -7.59 3.10
C THR A 227 -3.33 -6.15 2.59
N ILE A 228 -2.33 -5.32 2.91
CA ILE A 228 -2.29 -3.90 2.53
C ILE A 228 -1.48 -3.64 1.26
N VAL A 229 -0.54 -4.53 0.94
CA VAL A 229 0.20 -4.55 -0.33
C VAL A 229 0.42 -5.99 -0.76
N LEU A 230 0.64 -6.23 -2.05
CA LEU A 230 0.82 -7.57 -2.60
C LEU A 230 1.98 -8.31 -1.89
N ASP A 231 1.70 -9.55 -1.50
CA ASP A 231 2.67 -10.47 -0.90
C ASP A 231 3.84 -10.72 -1.87
N GLU A 232 5.02 -10.92 -1.30
CA GLU A 232 6.22 -11.26 -2.06
C GLU A 232 6.59 -12.73 -1.89
N THR A 233 7.09 -13.33 -2.95
CA THR A 233 7.58 -14.71 -2.92
C THR A 233 9.07 -14.70 -3.21
N LEU A 234 9.87 -15.12 -2.24
CA LEU A 234 11.30 -15.34 -2.42
C LEU A 234 11.52 -16.81 -2.74
N THR A 235 12.25 -17.10 -3.80
CA THR A 235 12.67 -18.46 -4.16
C THR A 235 14.18 -18.56 -4.19
N GLY A 236 14.70 -19.71 -3.80
CA GLY A 236 16.14 -19.97 -3.83
C GLY A 236 16.45 -21.42 -3.51
N ASN A 237 17.71 -21.80 -3.67
CA ASN A 237 18.10 -23.20 -3.46
C ASN A 237 18.12 -23.51 -1.97
N ILE A 238 17.75 -24.72 -1.59
CA ILE A 238 17.78 -25.13 -0.18
C ILE A 238 19.18 -24.91 0.40
N GLY A 239 19.23 -24.22 1.55
CA GLY A 239 20.46 -23.82 2.23
C GLY A 239 21.03 -22.46 1.82
N GLU A 240 20.56 -21.84 0.72
CA GLU A 240 20.89 -20.45 0.42
C GLU A 240 20.24 -19.49 1.40
N LYS A 241 20.91 -18.37 1.68
CA LYS A 241 20.39 -17.35 2.59
C LYS A 241 19.32 -16.51 1.89
N TYR A 242 18.27 -16.16 2.61
CA TYR A 242 17.30 -15.16 2.21
C TYR A 242 17.28 -13.98 3.18
N THR A 243 16.81 -12.84 2.69
CA THR A 243 16.54 -11.64 3.48
C THR A 243 15.30 -10.98 2.90
N SER A 244 14.36 -10.63 3.77
CA SER A 244 13.20 -9.82 3.46
C SER A 244 13.34 -8.47 4.16
N GLU A 245 12.73 -7.44 3.60
CA GLU A 245 12.77 -6.08 4.15
C GLU A 245 11.35 -5.54 4.30
N ALA A 246 11.16 -4.69 5.32
CA ALA A 246 9.91 -3.95 5.46
C ALA A 246 9.77 -2.93 4.33
N LYS A 247 8.58 -2.88 3.73
CA LYS A 247 8.23 -1.85 2.75
C LYS A 247 7.83 -0.55 3.44
N THR A 248 8.18 0.58 2.83
CA THR A 248 7.58 1.88 3.16
C THR A 248 6.22 1.97 2.47
N ILE A 249 5.15 1.98 3.26
CA ILE A 249 3.76 2.01 2.77
C ILE A 249 3.18 3.36 3.19
N THR A 250 2.63 4.13 2.23
CA THR A 250 2.11 5.47 2.51
C THR A 250 0.90 5.38 3.46
N GLY A 251 0.94 6.13 4.57
CA GLY A 251 -0.12 6.13 5.59
C GLY A 251 -0.07 4.94 6.56
N TYR A 252 1.04 4.20 6.60
CA TYR A 252 1.24 3.06 7.49
C TYR A 252 2.65 3.06 8.08
N SER A 253 2.76 2.71 9.36
CA SER A 253 4.01 2.54 10.09
C SER A 253 4.20 1.08 10.47
N LEU A 254 5.44 0.57 10.40
CA LEU A 254 5.74 -0.82 10.78
C LEU A 254 5.53 -0.99 12.30
N LYS A 255 4.65 -1.90 12.69
CA LYS A 255 4.37 -2.23 14.08
C LYS A 255 5.25 -3.38 14.57
N GLU A 256 5.21 -4.51 13.86
CA GLU A 256 5.94 -5.71 14.25
C GLU A 256 6.25 -6.61 13.03
N ILE A 257 7.18 -7.55 13.25
CA ILE A 257 7.55 -8.57 12.27
C ILE A 257 7.32 -9.94 12.92
N ARG A 258 6.53 -10.80 12.27
CA ARG A 258 6.28 -12.18 12.69
C ARG A 258 7.03 -13.14 11.76
N GLY A 259 7.64 -14.17 12.34
CA GLY A 259 8.54 -15.07 11.60
C GLY A 259 9.98 -14.52 11.56
N ASN A 260 10.80 -15.06 10.66
CA ASN A 260 12.22 -14.72 10.56
C ASN A 260 12.49 -13.92 9.28
N ALA A 261 12.77 -12.62 9.39
CA ALA A 261 13.06 -11.77 8.23
C ALA A 261 14.33 -12.19 7.46
N THR A 262 15.24 -12.91 8.13
CA THR A 262 16.47 -13.47 7.55
C THR A 262 16.62 -14.93 7.93
N GLY A 263 17.06 -15.77 7.00
CA GLY A 263 17.26 -17.19 7.25
C GLY A 263 17.90 -17.90 6.07
N THR A 264 17.67 -19.21 5.97
CA THR A 264 18.03 -20.03 4.80
C THR A 264 16.79 -20.73 4.25
N PHE A 265 16.71 -20.89 2.93
CA PHE A 265 15.62 -21.62 2.29
C PHE A 265 15.63 -23.09 2.75
N THR A 266 14.45 -23.60 3.11
CA THR A 266 14.25 -25.01 3.50
C THR A 266 13.30 -25.72 2.53
N GLU A 267 13.15 -27.05 2.68
CA GLU A 267 12.16 -27.82 1.89
C GLU A 267 10.71 -27.45 2.24
N GLN A 268 10.47 -26.90 3.44
CA GLN A 268 9.15 -26.46 3.88
C GLN A 268 8.94 -25.00 3.49
N GLN A 269 7.73 -24.65 3.05
CA GLN A 269 7.37 -23.26 2.82
C GLN A 269 7.51 -22.47 4.14
N GLN A 270 8.20 -21.34 4.07
CA GLN A 270 8.41 -20.44 5.20
C GLN A 270 7.56 -19.19 5.01
N GLU A 271 7.16 -18.56 6.12
CA GLU A 271 6.35 -17.34 6.10
C GLU A 271 6.98 -16.25 6.97
N VAL A 272 6.98 -15.02 6.44
CA VAL A 272 7.37 -13.80 7.15
C VAL A 272 6.22 -12.81 7.01
N THR A 273 5.74 -12.24 8.11
CA THR A 273 4.64 -11.28 8.08
C THR A 273 5.08 -9.97 8.70
N TYR A 274 5.05 -8.89 7.92
CA TYR A 274 5.21 -7.53 8.39
C TYR A 274 3.82 -6.96 8.72
N VAL A 275 3.61 -6.60 9.99
CA VAL A 275 2.35 -6.04 10.48
C VAL A 275 2.50 -4.53 10.62
N TYR A 276 1.56 -3.79 10.04
CA TYR A 276 1.58 -2.33 10.00
C TYR A 276 0.40 -1.72 10.75
N THR A 277 0.63 -0.57 11.38
CA THR A 277 -0.39 0.29 11.97
C THR A 277 -0.66 1.47 11.04
N LYS A 278 -1.93 1.72 10.74
CA LYS A 278 -2.34 2.87 9.94
C LYS A 278 -1.99 4.15 10.69
N GLU A 279 -1.33 5.08 10.01
CA GLU A 279 -0.96 6.37 10.59
C GLU A 279 -2.22 7.25 10.73
N PRO A 280 -2.35 7.99 11.86
CA PRO A 280 -3.45 8.93 12.02
C PRO A 280 -3.33 10.04 10.98
N VAL A 281 -4.40 10.26 10.23
CA VAL A 281 -4.51 11.38 9.29
C VAL A 281 -5.18 12.52 10.03
N LYS A 282 -4.53 13.69 10.09
CA LYS A 282 -5.13 14.89 10.68
C LYS A 282 -6.44 15.21 9.95
N GLY A 283 -7.54 15.31 10.69
CA GLY A 283 -8.84 15.72 10.16
C GLY A 283 -8.89 17.22 9.92
N ALA A 284 -9.90 17.65 9.18
CA ALA A 284 -10.25 19.07 9.12
C ALA A 284 -10.85 19.51 10.46
N ASP A 285 -10.64 20.78 10.82
CA ASP A 285 -11.18 21.34 12.06
C ASP A 285 -12.72 21.38 11.98
N VAL A 286 -13.38 21.09 13.10
CA VAL A 286 -14.82 21.35 13.26
C VAL A 286 -14.96 22.75 13.82
N ILE A 287 -15.72 23.61 13.13
CA ILE A 287 -15.98 24.99 13.56
C ILE A 287 -17.34 25.02 14.25
N VAL A 288 -17.35 25.45 15.50
CA VAL A 288 -18.56 25.56 16.30
C VAL A 288 -18.98 27.03 16.37
N HIS A 289 -20.13 27.32 15.80
CA HIS A 289 -20.76 28.63 15.76
C HIS A 289 -21.77 28.78 16.89
N TYR A 290 -21.83 30.00 17.42
CA TYR A 290 -22.81 30.42 18.41
C TYR A 290 -23.47 31.69 17.86
N VAL A 291 -24.72 31.57 17.42
CA VAL A 291 -25.43 32.62 16.67
C VAL A 291 -26.79 32.95 17.29
N ASP A 292 -27.30 34.14 17.01
CA ASP A 292 -28.69 34.51 17.30
C ASP A 292 -29.67 33.95 16.24
N GLU A 293 -30.96 34.29 16.36
CA GLU A 293 -32.04 33.84 15.46
C GLU A 293 -31.87 34.37 14.03
N GLU A 294 -31.14 35.46 13.86
CA GLU A 294 -30.79 36.08 12.59
C GLU A 294 -29.50 35.50 11.97
N GLY A 295 -28.81 34.60 12.68
CA GLY A 295 -27.56 33.98 12.25
C GLY A 295 -26.33 34.85 12.49
N VAL A 296 -26.43 35.90 13.30
CA VAL A 296 -25.30 36.77 13.67
C VAL A 296 -24.52 36.12 14.80
N ALA A 297 -23.19 36.09 14.67
CA ALA A 297 -22.31 35.56 15.71
C ALA A 297 -22.38 36.40 17.00
N ILE A 298 -22.75 35.75 18.11
CA ILE A 298 -22.87 36.39 19.43
C ILE A 298 -21.58 36.27 20.26
N VAL A 299 -20.77 35.23 20.01
CA VAL A 299 -19.44 35.03 20.59
C VAL A 299 -18.50 34.43 19.53
N PRO A 300 -17.17 34.50 19.71
CA PRO A 300 -16.23 33.91 18.76
C PRO A 300 -16.42 32.40 18.58
N ASP A 301 -16.21 31.95 17.34
CA ASP A 301 -16.25 30.53 16.99
C ASP A 301 -15.22 29.72 17.77
N GLU A 302 -15.58 28.47 18.06
CA GLU A 302 -14.68 27.50 18.68
C GLU A 302 -14.20 26.49 17.64
N LYS A 303 -12.93 26.10 17.73
CA LYS A 303 -12.32 25.12 16.84
C LYS A 303 -12.03 23.84 17.59
N LEU A 304 -12.59 22.73 17.12
CA LEU A 304 -12.24 21.40 17.58
C LEU A 304 -11.29 20.77 16.55
N THR A 305 -10.23 20.14 17.03
CA THR A 305 -9.20 19.51 16.19
C THR A 305 -9.03 18.05 16.56
N GLY A 306 -8.89 17.16 15.59
CA GLY A 306 -8.64 15.74 15.80
C GLY A 306 -8.20 15.03 14.52
N ASN A 307 -8.00 13.73 14.59
CA ASN A 307 -7.69 12.89 13.44
C ASN A 307 -8.96 12.33 12.80
N VAL A 308 -8.93 12.05 11.50
CA VAL A 308 -10.05 11.45 10.78
C VAL A 308 -10.53 10.17 11.47
N GLY A 309 -11.83 10.11 11.78
CA GLY A 309 -12.47 8.99 12.48
C GLY A 309 -12.47 9.09 14.00
N GLU A 310 -11.71 10.01 14.61
CA GLU A 310 -11.83 10.31 16.04
C GLU A 310 -13.18 10.98 16.33
N GLN A 311 -13.75 10.72 17.51
CA GLN A 311 -15.00 11.35 17.93
C GLN A 311 -14.75 12.79 18.43
N TYR A 312 -15.71 13.67 18.15
CA TYR A 312 -15.77 15.00 18.75
C TYR A 312 -17.09 15.21 19.50
N THR A 313 -17.09 16.17 20.42
CA THR A 313 -18.29 16.63 21.12
C THR A 313 -18.16 18.12 21.35
N SER A 314 -19.12 18.89 20.83
CA SER A 314 -19.28 20.30 21.15
C SER A 314 -20.32 20.48 22.25
N LYS A 315 -20.27 21.62 22.94
CA LYS A 315 -21.25 21.99 23.97
C LYS A 315 -21.74 23.41 23.75
N ALA A 316 -22.99 23.62 24.11
CA ALA A 316 -23.55 24.96 24.23
C ALA A 316 -22.79 25.75 25.30
N LYS A 317 -22.57 27.04 25.05
CA LYS A 317 -22.01 27.99 26.01
C LYS A 317 -23.13 28.71 26.77
N THR A 318 -22.86 29.07 28.01
CA THR A 318 -23.66 30.07 28.75
C THR A 318 -23.20 31.45 28.29
N ILE A 319 -24.12 32.23 27.71
CA ILE A 319 -23.83 33.54 27.14
C ILE A 319 -24.75 34.55 27.82
N THR A 320 -24.18 35.58 28.47
CA THR A 320 -24.95 36.59 29.19
C THR A 320 -25.92 37.32 28.26
N GLY A 321 -27.19 37.40 28.66
CA GLY A 321 -28.25 38.04 27.87
C GLY A 321 -28.81 37.19 26.73
N TYR A 322 -28.48 35.90 26.68
CA TYR A 322 -28.99 34.95 25.69
C TYR A 322 -29.36 33.61 26.33
N ILE A 323 -30.41 32.98 25.82
CA ILE A 323 -30.90 31.66 26.22
C ILE A 323 -30.71 30.72 25.03
N LEU A 324 -30.25 29.49 25.27
CA LEU A 324 -30.09 28.49 24.22
C LEU A 324 -31.46 28.08 23.68
N LYS A 325 -31.64 28.23 22.36
CA LYS A 325 -32.88 27.90 21.66
C LYS A 325 -32.79 26.55 20.93
N GLU A 326 -31.70 26.31 20.21
CA GLU A 326 -31.52 25.11 19.39
C GLU A 326 -30.16 24.46 19.61
N VAL A 327 -30.18 23.14 19.79
CA VAL A 327 -28.98 22.28 19.82
C VAL A 327 -28.88 21.58 18.47
N PRO A 328 -27.75 21.69 17.76
CA PRO A 328 -27.60 21.05 16.47
C PRO A 328 -27.51 19.52 16.60
N GLU A 329 -28.04 18.79 15.62
CA GLU A 329 -28.00 17.32 15.59
C GLU A 329 -26.57 16.77 15.52
N ASN A 330 -25.65 17.51 14.89
CA ASN A 330 -24.25 17.14 14.73
C ASN A 330 -23.33 17.67 15.86
N ALA A 331 -23.90 17.99 17.03
CA ALA A 331 -23.14 18.36 18.24
C ALA A 331 -22.14 17.26 18.69
N THR A 332 -22.42 16.00 18.32
CA THR A 332 -21.47 14.90 18.41
C THR A 332 -21.29 14.27 17.04
N GLY A 333 -20.10 13.75 16.77
CA GLY A 333 -19.78 13.16 15.48
C GLY A 333 -18.35 12.65 15.43
N THR A 334 -17.85 12.41 14.23
CA THR A 334 -16.45 12.08 13.98
C THR A 334 -15.81 13.12 13.07
N PHE A 335 -14.51 13.36 13.27
CA PHE A 335 -13.74 14.21 12.37
C PHE A 335 -13.64 13.57 10.98
N THR A 336 -13.83 14.36 9.94
CA THR A 336 -13.65 13.96 8.55
C THR A 336 -12.48 14.70 7.92
N ASP A 337 -12.19 14.41 6.65
CA ASP A 337 -11.23 15.18 5.86
C ASP A 337 -11.83 16.49 5.30
N GLN A 338 -13.14 16.70 5.46
CA GLN A 338 -13.85 17.93 5.10
C GLN A 338 -14.15 18.77 6.35
N GLN A 339 -14.11 20.10 6.20
CA GLN A 339 -14.52 21.01 7.26
C GLN A 339 -15.99 20.78 7.63
N GLN A 340 -16.28 20.75 8.93
CA GLN A 340 -17.62 20.56 9.46
C GLN A 340 -18.02 21.79 10.29
N GLU A 341 -19.29 22.17 10.21
CA GLU A 341 -19.85 23.30 10.94
C GLU A 341 -20.93 22.82 11.90
N VAL A 342 -20.86 23.27 13.15
CA VAL A 342 -21.81 22.95 14.21
C VAL A 342 -22.36 24.25 14.76
N THR A 343 -23.67 24.48 14.61
CA THR A 343 -24.25 25.78 14.94
C THR A 343 -25.25 25.66 16.08
N TYR A 344 -24.96 26.34 17.19
CA TYR A 344 -25.91 26.54 18.28
C TYR A 344 -26.65 27.86 18.07
N VAL A 345 -27.98 27.82 18.16
CA VAL A 345 -28.84 29.01 18.00
C VAL A 345 -29.36 29.46 19.35
N TYR A 346 -29.29 30.76 19.61
CA TYR A 346 -29.69 31.39 20.85
C TYR A 346 -30.78 32.43 20.60
N GLU A 347 -31.68 32.59 21.56
CA GLU A 347 -32.60 33.72 21.62
C GLU A 347 -32.10 34.75 22.64
N LYS A 348 -32.37 36.03 22.40
CA LYS A 348 -32.01 37.07 23.35
C LYS A 348 -32.90 36.96 24.59
N GLU A 349 -32.29 37.00 25.76
CA GLU A 349 -33.00 36.95 27.03
C GLU A 349 -33.87 38.20 27.21
N LYS A 350 -35.17 37.97 27.38
CA LYS A 350 -36.15 39.04 27.59
C LYS A 350 -35.92 39.71 28.94
N GLN A 351 -35.64 41.00 28.91
CA GLN A 351 -35.59 41.81 30.12
C GLN A 351 -37.01 42.14 30.55
N LEU A 352 -37.32 41.94 31.83
CA LEU A 352 -38.63 42.28 32.40
C LEU A 352 -38.54 43.61 33.14
N GLY A 353 -39.48 44.51 32.86
CA GLY A 353 -39.71 45.73 33.62
C GLY A 353 -40.89 45.57 34.56
N ARG A 354 -40.93 46.39 35.63
CA ARG A 354 -42.04 46.44 36.59
C ARG A 354 -42.67 47.82 36.64
N VAL A 355 -44.01 47.84 36.64
CA VAL A 355 -44.81 49.05 36.82
C VAL A 355 -45.76 48.85 38.00
N ILE A 356 -45.73 49.78 38.94
CA ILE A 356 -46.67 49.81 40.07
C ILE A 356 -47.70 50.88 39.78
N ILE A 357 -48.97 50.48 39.70
CA ILE A 357 -50.09 51.43 39.74
C ILE A 357 -50.45 51.65 41.20
N ASP A 358 -50.28 52.87 41.67
CA ASP A 358 -50.45 53.28 43.06
C ASP A 358 -51.76 54.06 43.24
N PHE A 359 -52.73 53.38 43.86
CA PHE A 359 -54.02 53.90 44.32
C PHE A 359 -54.03 54.21 45.82
N SER A 360 -52.88 54.25 46.50
CA SER A 360 -52.81 54.42 47.96
C SER A 360 -53.53 55.67 48.47
N LYS A 361 -53.58 56.74 47.65
CA LYS A 361 -54.34 57.97 47.98
C LYS A 361 -55.85 57.79 47.91
N VAL A 362 -56.33 56.82 47.13
CA VAL A 362 -57.74 56.42 47.08
C VAL A 362 -58.04 55.52 48.27
N THR A 363 -57.27 54.43 48.42
CA THR A 363 -57.52 53.41 49.43
C THR A 363 -57.22 53.84 50.85
N SER A 364 -56.48 54.93 51.07
CA SER A 364 -56.34 55.57 52.39
C SER A 364 -57.68 56.02 53.00
N ASN A 365 -58.74 56.08 52.20
CA ASN A 365 -60.08 56.45 52.64
C ASN A 365 -60.96 55.24 53.02
N ILE A 366 -60.44 54.01 52.89
CA ILE A 366 -61.12 52.81 53.40
C ILE A 366 -61.31 52.95 54.92
N GLY A 367 -62.51 52.61 55.40
CA GLY A 367 -62.96 52.81 56.78
C GLY A 367 -63.53 54.20 57.07
N GLY A 368 -63.35 55.15 56.15
CA GLY A 368 -63.95 56.48 56.21
C GLY A 368 -65.47 56.45 56.01
N ASP A 369 -66.15 57.47 56.54
CA ASP A 369 -67.60 57.63 56.40
C ASP A 369 -67.93 58.44 55.14
N PHE A 370 -68.84 57.92 54.31
CA PHE A 370 -69.30 58.54 53.07
C PHE A 370 -70.83 58.57 53.05
N TYR A 371 -71.41 59.59 52.42
CA TYR A 371 -72.86 59.67 52.21
C TYR A 371 -73.22 59.11 50.84
N VAL A 372 -74.07 58.09 50.82
CA VAL A 372 -74.62 57.50 49.59
C VAL A 372 -76.13 57.72 49.54
N TYR A 373 -76.66 57.79 48.34
CA TYR A 373 -78.09 57.93 48.08
C TYR A 373 -78.69 56.52 47.88
N ILE A 374 -79.43 56.04 48.87
CA ILE A 374 -80.06 54.71 48.86
C ILE A 374 -81.56 54.88 48.68
N ASP A 375 -82.15 54.09 47.78
CA ASP A 375 -83.60 54.00 47.61
C ASP A 375 -84.15 52.89 48.51
N GLU A 376 -84.46 53.22 49.77
CA GLU A 376 -85.15 52.33 50.70
C GLU A 376 -86.66 52.54 50.54
N ASP A 377 -87.39 51.48 50.18
CA ASP A 377 -88.86 51.50 50.05
C ASP A 377 -89.42 52.58 49.10
N GLY A 378 -88.66 52.96 48.06
CA GLY A 378 -89.06 53.98 47.09
C GLY A 378 -88.91 55.42 47.61
N VAL A 379 -88.28 55.61 48.78
CA VAL A 379 -87.92 56.92 49.31
C VAL A 379 -86.40 57.07 49.29
N PRO A 380 -85.88 57.94 48.42
CA PRO A 380 -84.46 58.19 48.41
C PRO A 380 -83.98 58.89 49.68
N LYS A 381 -82.91 58.37 50.28
CA LYS A 381 -82.33 58.90 51.51
C LYS A 381 -80.81 58.91 51.46
N TRP A 382 -80.23 60.00 51.95
CA TRP A 382 -78.79 60.09 52.21
C TRP A 382 -78.44 59.30 53.48
N THR A 383 -77.67 58.24 53.32
CA THR A 383 -77.23 57.35 54.40
C THR A 383 -75.72 57.40 54.51
N SER A 384 -75.21 57.55 55.75
CA SER A 384 -73.77 57.46 56.04
C SER A 384 -73.35 56.00 56.09
N VAL A 385 -72.40 55.61 55.24
CA VAL A 385 -71.85 54.25 55.14
C VAL A 385 -70.34 54.27 55.27
N LYS A 386 -69.75 53.15 55.72
CA LYS A 386 -68.29 53.01 55.78
C LYS A 386 -67.77 52.45 54.45
N ALA A 387 -66.74 53.09 53.91
CA ALA A 387 -66.01 52.56 52.77
C ALA A 387 -65.34 51.23 53.15
N VAL A 388 -65.65 50.15 52.43
CA VAL A 388 -64.91 48.89 52.52
C VAL A 388 -63.99 48.66 51.32
N GLY A 389 -64.14 49.47 50.27
CA GLY A 389 -63.30 49.43 49.08
C GLY A 389 -63.73 50.46 48.05
N PHE A 390 -63.06 50.44 46.90
CA PHE A 390 -63.36 51.33 45.78
C PHE A 390 -63.32 50.56 44.46
N VAL A 391 -64.13 51.00 43.51
CA VAL A 391 -64.14 50.47 42.13
C VAL A 391 -64.00 51.61 41.14
N LEU A 392 -63.53 51.33 39.92
CA LEU A 392 -63.80 52.19 38.78
C LEU A 392 -65.26 51.96 38.38
N TYR A 393 -66.09 53.00 38.46
CA TYR A 393 -67.54 52.84 38.37
C TYR A 393 -68.00 52.31 37.01
N ASP A 394 -67.44 52.82 35.91
CA ASP A 394 -67.85 52.45 34.55
C ASP A 394 -67.51 51.00 34.19
N THR A 395 -66.42 50.46 34.74
CA THR A 395 -65.92 49.12 34.40
C THR A 395 -66.13 48.10 35.51
N ASN A 396 -66.59 48.55 36.68
CA ASN A 396 -66.65 47.80 37.92
C ASN A 396 -65.30 47.15 38.31
N TYR A 397 -64.18 47.74 37.89
CA TYR A 397 -62.86 47.24 38.25
C TYR A 397 -62.58 47.53 39.73
N ARG A 398 -62.44 46.48 40.55
CA ARG A 398 -62.11 46.60 41.98
C ARG A 398 -60.67 47.03 42.17
N ILE A 399 -60.48 48.18 42.81
CA ILE A 399 -59.17 48.68 43.20
C ILE A 399 -58.65 47.77 44.33
N PRO A 400 -57.40 47.27 44.25
CA PRO A 400 -56.81 46.47 45.32
C PRO A 400 -56.85 47.20 46.67
N ASP A 401 -57.31 46.54 47.73
CA ASP A 401 -57.47 47.18 49.05
C ASP A 401 -56.14 47.71 49.63
N ASN A 402 -55.01 47.08 49.26
CA ASN A 402 -53.66 47.53 49.61
C ASN A 402 -53.20 48.77 48.81
N GLY A 403 -54.02 49.26 47.88
CA GLY A 403 -53.73 50.41 47.02
C GLY A 403 -52.69 50.18 45.94
N LYS A 404 -52.21 48.95 45.70
CA LYS A 404 -51.12 48.70 44.75
C LYS A 404 -51.46 47.57 43.77
N LEU A 405 -51.27 47.84 42.49
CA LEU A 405 -51.32 46.86 41.43
C LEU A 405 -49.93 46.77 40.78
N GLU A 406 -49.31 45.59 40.82
CA GLU A 406 -48.02 45.33 40.18
C GLU A 406 -48.26 44.69 38.81
N LEU A 407 -47.63 45.27 37.79
CA LEU A 407 -47.62 44.75 36.42
C LEU A 407 -46.18 44.47 36.01
N GLU A 408 -45.96 43.33 35.35
CA GLU A 408 -44.65 42.92 34.82
C GLU A 408 -44.78 42.61 33.33
N GLY A 409 -43.78 42.98 32.54
CA GLY A 409 -43.75 42.73 31.11
C GLY A 409 -42.40 43.01 30.48
N GLU A 410 -42.26 42.63 29.21
CA GLU A 410 -41.00 42.74 28.48
C GLU A 410 -40.64 44.22 28.22
N VAL A 411 -39.40 44.60 28.53
CA VAL A 411 -38.90 45.97 28.35
C VAL A 411 -39.12 46.44 26.90
N GLY A 412 -39.65 47.64 26.73
CA GLY A 412 -40.01 48.25 25.45
C GLY A 412 -41.44 47.91 24.97
N THR A 413 -42.11 46.92 25.58
CA THR A 413 -43.52 46.62 25.27
C THR A 413 -44.46 47.52 26.06
N LYS A 414 -45.68 47.72 25.53
CA LYS A 414 -46.69 48.59 26.14
C LYS A 414 -47.22 47.99 27.46
N VAL A 415 -47.36 48.81 28.48
CA VAL A 415 -48.00 48.49 29.76
C VAL A 415 -49.51 48.49 29.54
N VAL A 416 -50.13 47.34 29.74
CA VAL A 416 -51.57 47.14 29.58
C VAL A 416 -52.14 46.77 30.94
N GLY A 417 -53.14 47.55 31.39
CA GLY A 417 -53.85 47.25 32.63
C GLY A 417 -54.74 46.00 32.50
N PRO A 418 -55.14 45.39 33.63
CA PRO A 418 -56.12 44.31 33.64
C PRO A 418 -57.46 44.77 33.05
N SER A 419 -58.30 43.80 32.68
CA SER A 419 -59.67 44.08 32.22
C SER A 419 -60.40 45.04 33.15
N GLY A 420 -60.84 46.17 32.60
CA GLY A 420 -61.54 47.23 33.33
C GLY A 420 -60.65 48.39 33.81
N LEU A 421 -59.32 48.29 33.73
CA LEU A 421 -58.40 49.42 33.97
C LEU A 421 -57.73 49.82 32.66
N ASN A 422 -58.29 50.83 31.99
CA ASN A 422 -57.68 51.41 30.80
C ASN A 422 -56.65 52.48 31.19
N LEU A 423 -55.37 52.19 30.96
CA LEU A 423 -54.27 53.10 31.27
C LEU A 423 -54.04 54.17 30.16
N GLU A 424 -54.60 53.97 28.97
CA GLU A 424 -54.39 54.85 27.81
C GLU A 424 -55.24 56.12 27.84
N VAL A 425 -56.33 56.10 28.62
CA VAL A 425 -57.22 57.25 28.73
C VAL A 425 -56.63 58.17 29.78
N SER A 426 -56.00 59.27 29.35
CA SER A 426 -55.51 60.34 30.23
C SER A 426 -56.63 61.19 30.87
N GLY A 427 -57.78 60.56 31.11
CA GLY A 427 -58.99 61.20 31.59
C GLY A 427 -59.24 60.98 33.07
N TYR A 428 -60.26 61.67 33.56
CA TYR A 428 -60.85 61.48 34.87
C TYR A 428 -61.70 60.20 34.88
N LEU A 429 -61.25 59.16 35.59
CA LEU A 429 -62.00 57.91 35.75
C LEU A 429 -63.03 58.06 36.89
N PRO A 430 -64.33 57.77 36.65
CA PRO A 430 -65.35 57.76 37.71
C PRO A 430 -65.04 56.76 38.82
N LEU A 431 -65.13 57.23 40.07
CA LEU A 431 -64.90 56.40 41.25
C LEU A 431 -66.23 55.91 41.83
N GLY A 432 -66.30 54.62 42.14
CA GLY A 432 -67.39 54.00 42.89
C GLY A 432 -66.93 53.64 44.30
N LEU A 433 -67.82 53.83 45.26
CA LEU A 433 -67.66 53.41 46.64
C LEU A 433 -68.20 51.99 46.81
N VAL A 434 -67.43 51.11 47.43
CA VAL A 434 -67.91 49.83 47.94
C VAL A 434 -68.24 49.97 49.41
N TYR A 435 -69.45 49.60 49.81
CA TYR A 435 -69.91 49.60 51.20
C TYR A 435 -70.74 48.35 51.50
N LEU A 436 -70.97 48.05 52.78
CA LEU A 436 -71.86 46.96 53.19
C LEU A 436 -73.24 47.53 53.52
N ASP A 437 -74.30 46.93 52.97
CA ASP A 437 -75.68 47.26 53.35
C ASP A 437 -76.06 46.70 54.74
N SER A 438 -77.32 46.87 55.15
CA SER A 438 -77.83 46.39 56.44
C SER A 438 -77.75 44.87 56.62
N GLU A 439 -77.66 44.12 55.53
CA GLU A 439 -77.54 42.65 55.54
C GLU A 439 -76.07 42.20 55.47
N GLY A 440 -75.13 43.14 55.37
CA GLY A 440 -73.69 42.85 55.24
C GLY A 440 -73.26 42.47 53.83
N VAL A 441 -74.06 42.79 52.80
CA VAL A 441 -73.75 42.51 51.39
C VAL A 441 -73.04 43.71 50.79
N GLU A 442 -72.00 43.47 49.98
CA GLU A 442 -71.30 44.54 49.25
C GLU A 442 -72.22 45.19 48.22
N GLN A 443 -72.35 46.51 48.31
CA GLN A 443 -73.04 47.36 47.36
C GLN A 443 -72.05 48.36 46.77
N VAL A 444 -72.34 48.80 45.54
CA VAL A 444 -71.54 49.79 44.82
C VAL A 444 -72.40 51.02 44.53
N ALA A 445 -71.93 52.19 44.97
CA ALA A 445 -72.55 53.48 44.65
C ALA A 445 -71.57 54.37 43.88
N GLU A 446 -72.05 55.11 42.87
CA GLU A 446 -71.24 56.14 42.21
C GLU A 446 -70.92 57.25 43.21
N MET A 447 -69.64 57.61 43.33
CA MET A 447 -69.25 58.80 44.06
C MET A 447 -69.39 60.01 43.11
N GLN A 448 -70.54 60.67 43.14
CA GLN A 448 -70.82 61.80 42.27
C GLN A 448 -69.76 62.89 42.39
N GLY A 449 -69.19 63.31 41.25
CA GLY A 449 -68.12 64.31 41.18
C GLY A 449 -66.72 63.77 41.50
N PHE A 450 -66.58 62.66 42.22
CA PHE A 450 -65.26 62.08 42.50
C PHE A 450 -64.70 61.39 41.26
N ARG A 451 -63.46 61.72 40.95
CA ARG A 451 -62.74 61.15 39.81
C ARG A 451 -61.33 60.79 40.24
N ILE A 452 -60.74 59.78 39.62
CA ILE A 452 -59.32 59.50 39.78
C ILE A 452 -58.58 59.75 38.47
N SER A 453 -57.38 60.30 38.56
CA SER A 453 -56.52 60.53 37.41
C SER A 453 -55.06 60.57 37.85
N PHE A 454 -54.16 60.31 36.92
CA PHE A 454 -52.72 60.50 37.08
C PHE A 454 -52.29 61.63 36.14
N ASN A 455 -51.28 62.41 36.52
CA ASN A 455 -50.82 63.51 35.67
C ASN A 455 -50.07 62.95 34.44
N GLU A 456 -50.49 63.34 33.23
CA GLU A 456 -49.88 63.03 31.91
C GLU A 456 -48.35 63.32 31.92
N GLU A 457 -47.42 62.63 31.25
CA GLU A 457 -47.37 61.80 30.04
C GLU A 457 -46.62 60.47 30.35
N ALA A 458 -47.22 59.51 31.06
CA ALA A 458 -46.49 58.27 31.35
C ALA A 458 -46.29 57.49 30.03
N PRO A 459 -45.05 57.29 29.52
CA PRO A 459 -44.85 56.31 28.47
C PRO A 459 -45.18 54.96 29.09
N LEU A 460 -46.35 54.43 28.73
CA LEU A 460 -46.82 53.12 29.17
C LEU A 460 -46.02 52.06 28.43
N THR A 461 -44.71 52.03 28.61
CA THR A 461 -43.85 50.95 28.13
C THR A 461 -42.97 50.50 29.27
N TYR A 462 -42.82 49.19 29.45
CA TYR A 462 -41.94 48.64 30.47
C TYR A 462 -40.50 49.12 30.23
N THR A 463 -39.83 49.61 31.27
CA THR A 463 -38.42 50.00 31.25
C THR A 463 -37.60 49.11 32.16
N GLU A 464 -36.26 49.15 32.03
CA GLU A 464 -35.36 48.46 32.96
C GLU A 464 -35.49 49.02 34.39
N GLU A 465 -35.82 50.30 34.53
CA GLU A 465 -36.10 50.92 35.81
C GLU A 465 -37.56 50.67 36.25
N ASN A 466 -37.76 50.42 37.54
CA ASN A 466 -39.10 50.29 38.13
C ASN A 466 -39.85 51.61 38.07
N GLN A 467 -41.08 51.58 37.57
CA GLN A 467 -41.93 52.76 37.42
C GLN A 467 -43.08 52.74 38.43
N THR A 468 -43.53 53.92 38.85
CA THR A 468 -44.74 54.06 39.67
C THR A 468 -45.67 55.10 39.05
N ILE A 469 -46.91 54.71 38.78
CA ILE A 469 -47.98 55.57 38.29
C ILE A 469 -48.94 55.82 39.45
N VAL A 470 -48.97 57.05 39.96
CA VAL A 470 -49.79 57.41 41.11
C VAL A 470 -51.12 57.99 40.65
N TYR A 471 -52.21 57.30 40.97
CA TYR A 471 -53.57 57.80 40.81
C TYR A 471 -53.95 58.67 42.01
N ASN A 472 -54.37 59.89 41.71
CA ASN A 472 -54.87 60.83 42.70
C ASN A 472 -56.38 60.89 42.61
N MET A 473 -57.04 60.97 43.77
CA MET A 473 -58.45 61.28 43.85
C MET A 473 -58.65 62.79 43.75
N TYR A 474 -59.55 63.20 42.86
CA TYR A 474 -59.96 64.56 42.62
C TYR A 474 -61.42 64.72 43.00
N TYR A 475 -61.72 65.81 43.72
CA TYR A 475 -63.05 66.26 44.03
C TYR A 475 -63.21 67.69 43.49
N PRO A 476 -64.17 67.97 42.60
CA PRO A 476 -64.48 69.34 42.21
C PRO A 476 -65.10 70.05 43.41
N ASN A 477 -64.43 71.12 43.87
CA ASN A 477 -64.93 72.00 44.95
C ASN A 477 -66.35 72.49 44.70
#